data_AF-A0A7V6ZFA2-F1
#
_entry.id   AF-A0A7V6ZFA2-F1
#
_cell.length_a   1.000
_cell.length_b   1.000
_cell.length_c   1.000
_cell.angle_alpha   90.00
_cell.angle_beta   90.00
_cell.angle_gamma   90.00
#
_symmetry.space_group_name_H-M   'P 1'
#
loop_
_entity.id
_entity.type
_entity.pdbx_description
1 polymer ?
#
loop_
_entity_poly.entity_id
_entity_poly.type
_entity_poly.pdbx_seq_one_letter_code
_entity_poly.pdbx_strand_id
1 'polypeptide(L)'
;MDEWKWSRKKASYIGIVVMFIASLPCVLGFGPWSGLEILGEGTNILDLEDFIVGFNLLPIGSLIFVLFCTSKYGWGWDNFIKEANTGIGPKFPEGLRGYMTYVLPVIIVTIFVVGYYQFFC
;
A
#
# COMPACT_ATOMS: atom_id res chain seq x y z
N MET A 1 -17.82 -5.76 -3.32
CA MET A 1 -19.26 -5.52 -3.56
C MET A 1 -19.60 -5.73 -5.01
N ASP A 2 -18.79 -5.22 -5.94
CA ASP A 2 -19.00 -5.40 -7.38
C ASP A 2 -18.61 -6.80 -7.87
N GLU A 3 -17.43 -7.28 -7.50
CA GLU A 3 -16.93 -8.61 -7.89
C GLU A 3 -17.82 -9.78 -7.40
N TRP A 4 -18.32 -9.69 -6.17
CA TRP A 4 -19.07 -10.77 -5.50
C TRP A 4 -20.58 -10.48 -5.45
N LYS A 5 -21.03 -9.37 -6.05
CA LYS A 5 -22.42 -8.86 -6.04
C LYS A 5 -23.08 -8.84 -4.65
N TRP A 6 -22.30 -8.59 -3.60
CA TRP A 6 -22.81 -8.53 -2.23
C TRP A 6 -23.49 -7.19 -1.95
N SER A 7 -24.59 -7.24 -1.18
CA SER A 7 -25.20 -6.02 -0.63
C SER A 7 -24.23 -5.34 0.36
N ARG A 8 -24.30 -4.00 0.44
CA ARG A 8 -23.43 -3.19 1.32
C ARG A 8 -23.42 -3.71 2.75
N LYS A 9 -24.60 -3.97 3.32
CA LYS A 9 -24.75 -4.50 4.68
C LYS A 9 -24.02 -5.83 4.85
N LYS A 10 -24.20 -6.79 3.92
CA LYS A 10 -23.54 -8.10 3.98
C LYS A 10 -22.02 -7.95 3.93
N ALA A 11 -21.51 -7.16 3.00
CA ALA A 11 -20.07 -6.93 2.85
C ALA A 11 -19.45 -6.30 4.11
N SER A 12 -20.13 -5.32 4.71
CA SER A 12 -19.66 -4.69 5.95
C SER A 12 -19.61 -5.66 7.13
N TYR A 13 -20.66 -6.46 7.36
CA TYR A 13 -20.66 -7.43 8.47
C TYR A 13 -19.59 -8.50 8.31
N ILE A 14 -19.43 -9.05 7.11
CA ILE A 14 -18.37 -10.02 6.84
C ILE A 14 -16.99 -9.37 7.00
N GLY A 15 -16.80 -8.15 6.49
CA GLY A 15 -15.55 -7.41 6.65
C GLY A 15 -15.17 -7.22 8.11
N ILE A 16 -16.13 -6.88 8.99
CA ILE A 16 -15.88 -6.75 10.44
C ILE A 16 -15.41 -8.07 11.03
N VAL A 17 -16.09 -9.18 10.74
CA VAL A 17 -15.71 -10.50 11.28
C VAL A 17 -14.34 -10.93 10.77
N VAL A 18 -14.07 -10.73 9.49
CA VAL A 18 -12.78 -11.07 8.88
C VAL A 18 -11.65 -10.23 9.49
N MET A 19 -11.81 -8.91 9.59
CA MET A 19 -10.80 -8.02 10.18
C MET A 19 -10.58 -8.32 11.67
N PHE A 20 -11.65 -8.63 12.41
CA PHE A 20 -11.53 -9.06 13.79
C PHE A 20 -10.67 -10.33 13.91
N ILE A 21 -10.97 -11.37 13.15
CA ILE A 21 -10.20 -12.63 13.20
C ILE A 21 -8.77 -12.41 12.70
N ALA A 22 -8.58 -11.65 11.62
CA ALA A 22 -7.27 -11.39 11.03
C ALA A 22 -6.35 -10.56 11.95
N SER A 23 -6.91 -9.73 12.84
CA SER A 23 -6.13 -8.96 13.83
C SER A 23 -5.80 -9.72 15.12
N LEU A 24 -6.48 -10.85 15.41
CA LEU A 24 -6.21 -11.65 16.61
C LEU A 24 -4.75 -12.15 16.68
N PRO A 25 -4.14 -12.69 15.60
CA PRO A 25 -2.74 -13.09 15.61
C PRO A 25 -1.78 -11.97 16.04
N CYS A 26 -2.01 -10.73 15.59
CA CYS A 26 -1.15 -9.60 15.90
C CYS A 26 -1.24 -9.24 17.39
N VAL A 27 -2.44 -9.24 17.97
CA VAL A 27 -2.63 -8.98 19.41
C VAL A 27 -2.06 -10.12 20.26
N LEU A 28 -2.29 -11.37 19.86
CA LEU A 28 -1.77 -12.55 20.56
C LEU A 28 -0.25 -12.67 20.49
N GLY A 29 0.37 -12.10 19.44
CA GLY A 29 1.82 -11.99 19.29
C GLY A 29 2.53 -11.26 20.42
N PHE A 30 1.85 -10.38 21.17
CA PHE A 30 2.39 -9.72 22.35
C PHE A 30 2.24 -10.52 23.65
N GLY A 31 1.59 -11.69 23.60
CA GLY A 31 1.29 -12.49 24.78
C GLY A 31 1.51 -13.98 24.53
N PRO A 32 0.44 -14.79 24.39
CA PRO A 32 0.58 -16.25 24.28
C PRO A 32 1.42 -16.72 23.08
N TRP A 33 1.46 -15.92 22.01
CA TRP A 33 2.19 -16.22 20.77
C TRP A 33 3.50 -15.44 20.64
N SER A 34 4.00 -14.87 21.74
CA SER A 34 5.27 -14.13 21.76
C SER A 34 6.51 -14.93 21.37
N GLY A 35 6.45 -16.26 21.43
CA GLY A 35 7.53 -17.13 20.94
C GLY A 35 7.55 -17.36 19.42
N LEU A 36 6.61 -16.80 18.67
CA LEU A 36 6.57 -16.92 17.20
C LEU A 36 7.34 -15.76 16.55
N GLU A 37 8.66 -15.95 16.47
CA GLU A 37 9.60 -14.96 15.94
C GLU A 37 10.04 -15.33 14.52
N ILE A 38 9.26 -14.91 13.50
CA ILE A 38 9.46 -15.33 12.10
C ILE A 38 10.57 -14.53 11.40
N LEU A 39 10.82 -13.29 11.84
CA LEU A 39 11.73 -12.34 11.17
C LEU A 39 13.08 -12.18 11.87
N GLY A 40 13.30 -12.89 12.98
CA GLY A 40 14.50 -12.81 13.79
C GLY A 40 14.19 -12.68 15.28
N GLU A 41 15.21 -12.81 16.11
CA GLU A 41 15.07 -12.75 17.58
C GLU A 41 14.42 -11.42 18.02
N GLY A 42 13.39 -11.51 18.86
CA GLY A 42 12.66 -10.36 19.38
C GLY A 42 11.59 -9.77 18.44
N THR A 43 11.36 -10.37 17.27
CA THR A 43 10.27 -9.95 16.36
C THR A 43 8.97 -10.69 16.68
N ASN A 44 7.83 -10.05 16.48
CA ASN A 44 6.52 -10.65 16.67
C ASN A 44 5.70 -10.68 15.36
N ILE A 45 4.46 -11.14 15.46
CA ILE A 45 3.55 -11.28 14.32
C ILE A 45 3.16 -9.90 13.72
N LEU A 46 3.08 -8.84 14.53
CA LEU A 46 2.82 -7.49 14.03
C LEU A 46 3.99 -6.99 13.18
N ASP A 47 5.23 -7.23 13.60
CA ASP A 47 6.41 -6.85 12.82
C ASP A 47 6.44 -7.56 11.46
N LEU A 48 5.91 -8.78 11.39
CA LEU A 48 5.73 -9.53 10.14
C LEU A 48 4.69 -8.90 9.23
N GLU A 49 3.54 -8.52 9.77
CA GLU A 49 2.52 -7.80 9.01
C GLU A 49 3.07 -6.48 8.47
N ASP A 50 3.76 -5.71 9.30
CA ASP A 50 4.37 -4.44 8.93
C ASP A 50 5.43 -4.63 7.83
N PHE A 51 6.26 -5.67 7.91
CA PHE A 51 7.22 -5.99 6.87
C PHE A 51 6.55 -6.32 5.53
N ILE A 52 5.51 -7.14 5.53
CA ILE A 52 4.83 -7.57 4.31
C ILE A 52 4.02 -6.41 3.70
N VAL A 53 3.29 -5.67 4.50
CA VAL A 53 2.37 -4.64 4.00
C VAL A 53 3.07 -3.29 3.90
N GLY A 54 3.67 -2.83 5.00
CA GLY A 54 4.29 -1.52 5.14
C GLY A 54 5.57 -1.37 4.33
N PHE A 55 6.51 -2.32 4.46
CA PHE A 55 7.80 -2.23 3.77
C PHE A 55 7.75 -2.72 2.32
N ASN A 56 6.77 -3.53 1.96
CA ASN A 56 6.71 -4.19 0.66
C ASN A 56 5.53 -3.74 -0.20
N LEU A 57 4.31 -4.14 0.16
CA LEU A 57 3.14 -3.92 -0.70
C LEU A 57 2.85 -2.45 -0.93
N LEU A 58 3.00 -1.59 0.08
CA LEU A 58 2.73 -0.16 -0.05
C LEU A 58 3.75 0.56 -0.96
N PRO A 59 5.07 0.45 -0.76
CA PRO A 59 6.05 1.05 -1.66
C PRO A 59 5.96 0.50 -3.08
N ILE A 60 5.86 -0.81 -3.25
CA ILE A 60 5.79 -1.44 -4.57
C ILE A 60 4.49 -1.04 -5.27
N GLY A 61 3.36 -1.12 -4.57
CA GLY A 61 2.05 -0.73 -5.10
C GLY A 61 2.03 0.74 -5.54
N SER A 62 2.49 1.65 -4.67
CA SER A 62 2.56 3.08 -5.00
C SER A 62 3.50 3.37 -6.18
N LEU A 63 4.64 2.69 -6.26
CA LEU A 63 5.54 2.78 -7.41
C LEU A 63 4.86 2.34 -8.70
N ILE A 64 4.19 1.19 -8.69
CA ILE A 64 3.44 0.68 -9.85
C ILE A 64 2.35 1.68 -10.26
N PHE A 65 1.59 2.22 -9.31
CA PHE A 65 0.55 3.21 -9.59
C PHE A 65 1.12 4.49 -10.22
N VAL A 66 2.21 5.04 -9.67
CA VAL A 66 2.83 6.26 -10.21
C VAL A 66 3.38 6.01 -11.61
N LEU A 67 4.07 4.89 -11.82
CA LEU A 67 4.57 4.52 -13.14
C LEU A 67 3.42 4.27 -14.12
N PHE A 68 2.33 3.66 -13.68
CA PHE A 68 1.15 3.42 -14.51
C PHE A 68 0.51 4.75 -14.96
N CYS A 69 0.40 5.74 -14.08
CA CYS A 69 -0.16 7.05 -14.43
C CYS A 69 0.77 7.92 -15.28
N THR A 70 2.09 7.78 -15.16
CA THR A 70 3.08 8.64 -15.83
C THR A 70 3.67 8.04 -17.10
N SER A 71 3.74 6.71 -17.19
CA SER A 71 4.36 5.97 -18.30
C SER A 71 3.40 5.75 -19.47
N LYS A 72 3.96 5.73 -20.68
CA LYS A 72 3.26 5.40 -21.93
C LYS A 72 2.75 3.95 -22.01
N TYR A 73 3.25 3.07 -21.15
CA TYR A 73 2.83 1.65 -21.09
C TYR A 73 1.61 1.42 -20.19
N GLY A 74 1.22 2.43 -19.40
CA GLY A 74 0.05 2.37 -18.53
C GLY A 74 -1.08 3.26 -19.04
N TRP A 75 -1.66 4.04 -18.12
CA TRP A 75 -2.68 5.02 -18.43
C TRP A 75 -2.11 6.20 -19.24
N GLY A 76 -0.87 6.59 -18.94
CA GLY A 76 -0.18 7.73 -19.55
C GLY A 76 -0.62 9.07 -18.98
N TRP A 77 0.34 9.99 -18.89
CA TRP A 77 0.17 11.28 -18.22
C TRP A 77 -1.01 12.10 -18.77
N ASP A 78 -1.12 12.20 -20.08
CA ASP A 78 -2.12 13.07 -20.72
C ASP A 78 -3.56 12.54 -20.51
N ASN A 79 -3.74 11.22 -20.55
CA ASN A 79 -5.02 10.59 -20.24
C ASN A 79 -5.34 10.68 -18.75
N PHE A 80 -4.33 10.58 -17.88
CA PHE A 80 -4.50 10.68 -16.43
C PHE A 80 -4.96 12.09 -16.04
N ILE A 81 -4.28 13.13 -16.55
CA ILE A 81 -4.65 14.52 -16.30
C ILE A 81 -6.03 14.83 -16.87
N LYS A 82 -6.34 14.34 -18.06
CA LYS A 82 -7.67 14.52 -18.65
C LYS A 82 -8.75 13.93 -17.75
N GLU A 83 -8.57 12.69 -17.31
CA GLU A 83 -9.53 12.00 -16.43
C GLU A 83 -9.64 12.69 -15.07
N ALA A 84 -8.50 13.01 -14.44
CA ALA A 84 -8.44 13.70 -13.16
C ALA A 84 -9.11 15.08 -13.20
N ASN A 85 -9.09 15.75 -14.35
CA ASN A 85 -9.68 17.07 -14.56
C ASN A 85 -11.11 17.04 -15.13
N THR A 86 -11.72 15.86 -15.35
CA THR A 86 -13.11 15.74 -15.86
C THR A 86 -14.14 16.26 -14.84
N GLY A 87 -13.83 16.21 -13.55
CA GLY A 87 -14.72 16.63 -12.47
C GLY A 87 -14.85 18.15 -12.28
N ILE A 88 -15.82 18.55 -11.46
CA ILE A 88 -15.99 19.95 -11.02
C ILE A 88 -15.13 20.16 -9.78
N GLY A 89 -13.96 20.78 -9.93
CA GLY A 89 -13.03 21.00 -8.82
C GLY A 89 -11.70 21.63 -9.24
N PRO A 90 -10.77 21.83 -8.29
CA PRO A 90 -9.43 22.29 -8.59
C PRO A 90 -8.72 21.29 -9.51
N LYS A 91 -8.15 21.80 -10.61
CA LYS A 91 -7.45 20.98 -11.59
C LYS A 91 -6.14 20.45 -11.01
N PHE A 92 -5.79 19.23 -11.41
CA PHE A 92 -4.49 18.65 -11.10
C PHE A 92 -3.37 19.52 -11.70
N PRO A 93 -2.30 19.85 -10.95
CA PRO A 93 -1.25 20.73 -11.44
C PRO A 93 -0.41 20.02 -12.50
N GLU A 94 -0.55 20.42 -13.77
CA GLU A 94 0.11 19.78 -14.90
C GLU A 94 1.65 19.92 -14.87
N GLY A 95 2.16 20.97 -14.21
CA GLY A 95 3.59 21.19 -13.99
C GLY A 95 4.26 20.15 -13.08
N LEU A 96 3.49 19.35 -12.34
CA LEU A 96 4.03 18.28 -11.49
C LEU A 96 4.48 17.05 -12.28
N ARG A 97 4.29 17.01 -13.60
CA ARG A 97 4.69 15.87 -14.45
C ARG A 97 6.12 15.40 -14.17
N GLY A 98 7.08 16.34 -14.17
CA GLY A 98 8.49 16.02 -13.94
C GLY A 98 8.74 15.41 -12.56
N TYR A 99 8.09 15.97 -11.52
CA TYR A 99 8.16 15.45 -10.16
C TYR A 99 7.57 14.03 -10.07
N MET A 100 6.36 13.83 -10.58
CA MET A 100 5.66 12.55 -10.52
C MET A 100 6.36 11.46 -11.34
N THR A 101 7.02 11.83 -12.45
CA THR A 101 7.65 10.86 -13.36
C THR A 101 9.04 10.44 -12.89
N TYR A 102 9.80 11.33 -12.24
CA TYR A 102 11.21 11.08 -11.92
C TYR A 102 11.50 11.18 -10.42
N VAL A 103 11.06 12.24 -9.76
CA VAL A 103 11.41 12.49 -8.35
C VAL A 103 10.67 11.50 -7.44
N LEU A 104 9.36 11.35 -7.63
CA LEU A 104 8.52 10.51 -6.77
C LEU A 104 8.91 9.02 -6.83
N PRO A 105 9.14 8.40 -8.01
CA PRO A 105 9.64 7.02 -8.08
C PRO A 105 10.99 6.83 -7.38
N VAL A 106 11.92 7.79 -7.52
CA VAL A 106 13.23 7.74 -6.85
C VAL A 106 13.07 7.80 -5.33
N ILE A 107 12.18 8.66 -4.83
CA ILE A 107 11.87 8.73 -3.38
C ILE A 107 11.30 7.40 -2.90
N ILE A 108 10.34 6.81 -3.61
CA ILE A 108 9.72 5.53 -3.23
C ILE A 108 10.77 4.41 -3.19
N VAL A 109 11.64 4.31 -4.21
CA VAL A 109 12.73 3.33 -4.23
C VAL A 109 13.72 3.57 -3.08
N THR A 110 14.03 4.83 -2.76
CA THR A 110 14.91 5.16 -1.65
C THR A 110 14.31 4.73 -0.31
N ILE A 111 13.03 5.03 -0.07
CA ILE A 111 12.31 4.61 1.15
C ILE A 111 12.27 3.09 1.25
N PHE A 112 12.03 2.39 0.13
CA PHE A 112 12.07 0.94 0.08
C PHE A 112 13.44 0.38 0.49
N VAL A 113 14.53 0.89 -0.09
CA VAL A 113 15.90 0.44 0.24
C VAL A 113 16.28 0.78 1.69
N VAL A 114 15.98 2.01 2.15
CA VAL A 114 16.25 2.43 3.53
C VAL A 114 15.45 1.59 4.52
N GLY A 115 14.19 1.31 4.21
CA GLY A 115 13.34 0.49 5.06
C GLY A 115 13.90 -0.93 5.20
N TYR A 116 14.37 -1.53 4.11
CA TYR A 116 15.06 -2.82 4.15
C TYR A 116 16.36 -2.77 4.95
N TYR A 117 17.15 -1.71 4.79
CA TYR A 117 18.38 -1.53 5.56
C TYR A 117 18.10 -1.45 7.06
N GLN A 118 17.15 -0.60 7.48
CA GLN A 118 16.77 -0.47 8.89
C GLN A 118 16.17 -1.73 9.50
N PHE A 119 15.51 -2.55 8.68
CA PHE A 119 14.87 -3.77 9.15
C PHE A 119 15.86 -4.91 9.38
N PHE A 120 16.92 -5.01 8.56
CA PHE A 120 17.88 -6.12 8.60
C PHE A 120 19.28 -5.77 9.12
N CYS A 121 19.63 -4.50 9.27
CA CYS A 121 20.94 -4.02 9.75
C CYS A 121 20.81 -3.13 10.99
#